data_AF-A0A926RUQ9-F1
#
_entry.id   AF-A0A926RUQ9-F1
#
_cell.length_a   1.000
_cell.length_b   1.000
_cell.length_c   1.000
_cell.angle_alpha   90.00
_cell.angle_beta   90.00
_cell.angle_gamma   90.00
#
_symmetry.space_group_name_H-M   'P 1'
#
loop_
_entity.id
_entity.type
_entity.pdbx_description
1 polymer ?
#
loop_
_entity_poly.entity_id
_entity_poly.type
_entity_poly.pdbx_seq_one_letter_code
_entity_poly.pdbx_strand_id
1 'polypeptide(L)'
;MNKYTIRKIATGFARHLILTEPHVFKKGIVIAYDSRLYSYEFAVETAEVLLYHDIPVYLFSKLTPTPILSFAVRHLQTVGGL
;
A
#
# COMPACT_ATOMS: atom_id res chain seq x y z
N MET A 1 -1.48 -17.69 -0.07
CA MET A 1 -0.60 -16.65 0.54
C MET A 1 -0.99 -16.51 2.01
N ASN A 2 -0.08 -16.16 2.91
CA ASN A 2 -0.38 -16.02 4.34
C ASN A 2 0.12 -14.67 4.90
N LYS A 3 -0.33 -14.32 6.11
CA LYS A 3 -0.01 -13.07 6.81
C LYS A 3 1.50 -12.87 7.01
N TYR A 4 2.26 -13.93 7.31
CA TYR A 4 3.72 -13.84 7.46
C TYR A 4 4.41 -13.45 6.16
N THR A 5 4.02 -14.06 5.03
CA THR A 5 4.55 -13.73 3.71
C THR A 5 4.21 -12.29 3.32
N ILE A 6 2.96 -11.84 3.55
CA ILE A 6 2.55 -10.46 3.29
C ILE A 6 3.39 -9.47 4.09
N ARG A 7 3.53 -9.69 5.41
CA ARG A 7 4.34 -8.80 6.26
C ARG A 7 5.79 -8.74 5.82
N LYS A 8 6.39 -9.88 5.48
CA LYS A 8 7.77 -9.95 4.98
C LYS A 8 7.97 -9.14 3.70
N ILE A 9 7.04 -9.27 2.74
CA ILE A 9 7.08 -8.52 1.48
C ILE A 9 6.88 -7.02 1.75
N ALA A 10 5.87 -6.66 2.54
CA ALA A 10 5.56 -5.28 2.90
C ALA A 10 6.74 -4.59 3.60
N THR A 11 7.44 -5.27 4.52
CA THR A 11 8.65 -4.74 5.16
C THR A 11 9.78 -4.53 4.16
N GLY A 12 9.99 -5.46 3.23
CA GLY A 12 10.97 -5.30 2.15
C GLY A 12 10.65 -4.11 1.25
N PHE A 13 9.37 -3.96 0.88
CA PHE A 13 8.88 -2.85 0.08
C PHE A 13 9.01 -1.51 0.81
N ALA A 14 8.65 -1.43 2.10
CA ALA A 14 8.82 -0.23 2.92
C ALA A 14 10.27 0.25 2.94
N ARG A 15 11.20 -0.67 3.21
CA ARG A 15 12.65 -0.38 3.21
C ARG A 15 13.14 0.09 1.85
N HIS A 16 12.66 -0.54 0.77
CA HIS A 16 13.01 -0.10 -0.58
C HIS A 16 12.55 1.34 -0.83
N LEU A 17 11.28 1.65 -0.55
CA LEU A 17 10.74 3.00 -0.73
C LEU A 17 11.48 4.05 0.11
N ILE A 18 11.83 3.74 1.35
CA ILE A 18 12.60 4.66 2.21
C ILE A 18 13.97 5.01 1.57
N LEU A 19 14.57 4.06 0.86
CA LEU A 19 15.86 4.26 0.19
C LEU A 19 15.74 4.93 -1.17
N THR A 20 14.65 4.72 -1.90
CA THR A 20 14.51 5.15 -3.31
C THR A 20 13.60 6.35 -3.52
N GLU A 21 12.67 6.62 -2.59
CA GLU A 21 11.65 7.66 -2.74
C GLU A 21 11.81 8.75 -1.65
N PRO A 22 12.52 9.86 -1.92
CA PRO A 22 12.81 10.92 -0.95
C PRO A 22 11.57 11.55 -0.30
N HIS A 23 10.42 11.40 -0.94
CA HIS A 23 9.16 12.00 -0.51
C HIS A 23 8.18 10.99 0.10
N VAL A 24 8.58 9.73 0.32
CA VAL A 24 7.69 8.67 0.81
C VAL A 24 6.99 9.03 2.12
N PHE A 25 7.69 9.65 3.07
CA PHE A 25 7.12 10.05 4.37
C PHE A 25 6.09 11.19 4.27
N LYS A 26 6.13 11.98 3.19
CA LYS A 26 5.17 13.08 2.95
C LYS A 26 4.01 12.64 2.07
N LYS A 27 4.31 11.88 1.03
CA LYS A 27 3.37 11.52 -0.04
C LYS A 27 2.67 10.18 0.20
N GLY A 28 3.32 9.24 0.88
CA GLY A 28 2.74 7.95 1.22
C GLY A 28 2.44 7.06 0.01
N ILE A 29 1.63 6.03 0.25
CA ILE A 29 1.19 5.01 -0.71
C ILE A 29 -0.33 4.88 -0.67
N VAL A 30 -0.96 4.58 -1.80
CA VAL A 30 -2.38 4.21 -1.87
C VAL A 30 -2.54 2.70 -2.07
N ILE A 31 -3.50 2.08 -1.38
CA ILE A 31 -3.74 0.63 -1.43
C ILE A 31 -5.18 0.36 -1.84
N ALA A 32 -5.37 -0.44 -2.88
CA ALA A 32 -6.67 -0.99 -3.27
C ALA A 32 -6.71 -2.52 -3.09
N TYR A 33 -7.92 -3.07 -3.13
CA TYR A 33 -8.13 -4.51 -3.09
C TYR A 33 -9.30 -4.90 -4.00
N ASP A 34 -9.28 -6.15 -4.44
CA ASP A 34 -10.25 -6.77 -5.34
C ASP A 34 -11.09 -7.82 -4.59
N SER A 35 -11.94 -8.54 -5.33
CA SER A 35 -12.89 -9.51 -4.75
C SER A 35 -12.28 -10.87 -4.42
N ARG A 36 -10.95 -11.02 -4.47
CA ARG A 36 -10.31 -12.29 -4.14
C ARG A 36 -10.41 -12.57 -2.65
N LEU A 37 -10.42 -13.86 -2.31
CA LEU A 37 -10.40 -14.29 -0.93
C LEU A 37 -9.15 -13.72 -0.22
N TYR A 38 -9.37 -13.11 0.94
CA TYR A 38 -8.36 -12.43 1.76
C TYR A 38 -7.75 -11.16 1.18
N SER A 39 -8.25 -10.61 0.06
CA SER A 39 -7.69 -9.43 -0.59
C SER A 39 -7.72 -8.20 0.34
N TYR A 40 -8.84 -7.99 1.03
CA TYR A 40 -8.98 -6.90 2.01
C TYR A 40 -8.04 -7.09 3.21
N GLU A 41 -7.99 -8.29 3.76
CA GLU A 41 -7.17 -8.62 4.92
C GLU A 41 -5.68 -8.43 4.59
N PHE A 42 -5.24 -8.86 3.40
CA PHE A 42 -3.86 -8.64 2.96
C PHE A 42 -3.55 -7.16 2.69
N ALA A 43 -4.51 -6.39 2.18
CA ALA A 43 -4.37 -4.94 2.04
C ALA A 43 -4.22 -4.25 3.40
N VAL A 44 -5.02 -4.64 4.39
CA VAL A 44 -4.92 -4.13 5.77
C VAL A 44 -3.57 -4.50 6.40
N GLU A 45 -3.14 -5.75 6.29
CA GLU A 45 -1.84 -6.18 6.81
C GLU A 45 -0.68 -5.42 6.17
N THR A 46 -0.77 -5.13 4.86
CA THR A 46 0.24 -4.34 4.17
C THR A 46 0.23 -2.90 4.66
N ALA A 47 -0.96 -2.31 4.87
CA ALA A 47 -1.11 -0.97 5.42
C ALA A 47 -0.50 -0.85 6.83
N GLU A 48 -0.78 -1.80 7.72
CA GLU A 48 -0.24 -1.83 9.09
C GLU A 48 1.31 -1.83 9.08
N VAL A 49 1.92 -2.62 8.20
CA VAL A 49 3.38 -2.70 8.10
C VAL A 49 3.97 -1.40 7.55
N LEU A 50 3.36 -0.78 6.55
CA LEU A 50 3.83 0.50 6.01
C LEU A 50 3.69 1.63 7.06
N LEU A 51 2.59 1.66 7.80
CA LEU A 51 2.38 2.60 8.90
C LEU A 51 3.40 2.41 10.03
N TYR A 52 3.78 1.17 10.35
CA TYR A 52 4.86 0.88 11.30
C TYR A 52 6.22 1.48 10.87
N HIS A 53 6.41 1.68 9.56
CA HIS A 53 7.60 2.32 8.98
C HIS A 53 7.40 3.83 8.74
N ASP A 54 6.39 4.46 9.37
CA ASP A 54 6.04 5.88 9.24
C ASP A 54 5.67 6.31 7.81
N ILE A 55 5.30 5.37 6.94
CA ILE A 55 4.83 5.66 5.58
C ILE A 55 3.31 5.91 5.63
N PRO A 56 2.82 7.10 5.25
CA PRO A 56 1.38 7.35 5.18
C PRO A 56 0.69 6.42 4.19
N VAL A 57 -0.48 5.90 4.56
CA VAL A 57 -1.23 4.96 3.71
C VAL A 57 -2.66 5.43 3.49
N TYR A 58 -3.10 5.42 2.24
CA TYR A 58 -4.49 5.62 1.85
C TYR A 58 -5.10 4.27 1.43
N LEU A 59 -5.90 3.64 2.30
CA LEU A 59 -6.58 2.39 2.00
C LEU A 59 -8.01 2.66 1.50
N PHE A 60 -8.37 2.11 0.35
CA PHE A 60 -9.75 2.20 -0.14
C PHE A 60 -10.73 1.52 0.82
N SER A 61 -11.93 2.09 1.01
CA SER A 61 -12.95 1.53 1.91
C SER A 61 -13.82 0.45 1.26
N LYS A 62 -13.69 0.24 -0.06
CA LYS A 62 -14.49 -0.71 -0.85
C LYS A 62 -13.65 -1.36 -1.94
N LEU A 63 -14.18 -2.44 -2.51
CA LEU A 63 -13.67 -3.07 -3.73
C LEU A 63 -13.42 -2.02 -4.81
N THR A 64 -12.20 -1.97 -5.31
CA THR A 64 -11.75 -0.90 -6.19
C THR A 64 -11.00 -1.47 -7.40
N PRO A 65 -11.44 -1.17 -8.64
CA PRO A 65 -10.73 -1.60 -9.85
C PRO A 65 -9.34 -0.97 -9.95
N THR A 66 -8.38 -1.71 -10.52
CA THR A 66 -7.00 -1.24 -10.74
C THR A 66 -6.90 0.12 -11.47
N PRO A 67 -7.75 0.46 -12.46
CA PRO A 67 -7.71 1.80 -13.06
C PRO A 67 -7.98 2.95 -12.07
N ILE A 68 -8.83 2.73 -11.07
CA ILE A 68 -9.11 3.73 -10.02
C ILE A 68 -7.91 3.89 -9.10
N LEU A 69 -7.21 2.80 -8.76
CA LEU A 69 -5.93 2.87 -8.05
C LEU A 69 -4.91 3.69 -8.86
N SER A 70 -4.73 3.41 -10.16
CA SER A 70 -3.79 4.15 -11.01
C SER A 70 -4.16 5.63 -11.19
N PHE A 71 -5.44 5.98 -11.09
CA PHE A 71 -5.89 7.37 -11.02
C PHE A 71 -5.55 8.00 -9.67
N ALA A 72 -5.85 7.30 -8.57
CA ALA A 72 -5.66 7.78 -7.21
C ALA A 72 -4.21 8.10 -6.89
N VAL A 73 -3.25 7.31 -7.40
CA VAL A 73 -1.80 7.60 -7.24
C VAL A 73 -1.47 9.01 -7.71
N ARG A 74 -1.95 9.38 -8.91
CA ARG A 74 -1.71 10.71 -9.50
C ARG A 74 -2.52 11.79 -8.81
N HIS A 75 -3.78 11.49 -8.47
CA HIS A 75 -4.70 12.45 -7.86
C HIS A 75 -4.27 12.84 -6.44
N LEU A 76 -3.87 11.87 -5.62
CA LEU A 76 -3.39 12.07 -4.25
C LEU A 76 -1.90 12.42 -4.19
N GLN A 77 -1.20 12.39 -5.32
CA GLN A 77 0.23 12.62 -5.44
C GLN A 77 1.07 11.72 -4.53
N THR A 78 0.65 10.46 -4.35
CA THR A 78 1.42 9.44 -3.61
C THR A 78 2.68 9.04 -4.39
N VAL A 79 3.64 8.38 -3.73
CA VAL A 79 4.84 7.87 -4.45
C VAL A 79 4.54 6.60 -5.24
N GLY A 80 3.42 5.95 -4.96
CA GLY A 80 2.99 4.75 -5.65
C GLY A 80 1.65 4.22 -5.14
N GLY A 81 1.26 3.08 -5.69
CA GLY A 81 0.06 2.36 -5.26
C GLY A 81 0.20 0.85 -5.43
N LEU A 82 -0.59 0.11 -4.66
CA LEU A 82 -0.59 -1.36 -4.64
C LEU A 82 -2.00 -1.95 -4.48
#